data_AF-A0A943JQE9-F1
#
_entry.id   AF-A0A943JQE9-F1
#
_cell.length_a   1.000
_cell.length_b   1.000
_cell.length_c   1.000
_cell.angle_alpha   90.00
_cell.angle_beta   90.00
_cell.angle_gamma   90.00
#
_symmetry.space_group_name_H-M   'P 1'
#
loop_
_entity.id
_entity.type
_entity.pdbx_description
1 polymer ?
#
loop_
_entity_poly.entity_id
_entity_poly.type
_entity_poly.pdbx_seq_one_letter_code
_entity_poly.pdbx_strand_id
1 'polypeptide(L)'
;MSFNLCYSQLNYEDVSKEHWAYSSIENLVNRGIIKENTYKFNGNEPLSRYDFAYNLSQALNTIDLEKANKGDLDILQALILEFSKELNKIGFDTKTYNAKIENINETVELLRKRIDENEKIIDQLLKRVEKLEEKI
;
A
#
# COMPACT_ATOMS: atom_id res chain seq x y z
N MET A 1 35.83 -33.17 -4.64
CA MET A 1 36.15 -32.23 -3.56
C MET A 1 34.86 -31.95 -2.82
N SER A 2 34.75 -32.38 -1.57
CA SER A 2 33.60 -32.09 -0.71
C SER A 2 33.76 -30.66 -0.19
N PHE A 3 32.97 -29.73 -0.70
CA PHE A 3 32.90 -28.39 -0.14
C PHE A 3 32.18 -28.48 1.21
N ASN A 4 32.95 -28.48 2.29
CA ASN A 4 32.42 -28.19 3.63
C ASN A 4 32.07 -26.70 3.65
N LEU A 5 30.82 -26.37 3.30
CA LEU A 5 30.22 -25.08 3.65
C LEU A 5 30.13 -25.04 5.17
N CYS A 6 31.08 -24.34 5.80
CA CYS A 6 30.92 -23.92 7.17
C CYS A 6 29.63 -23.08 7.21
N TYR A 7 28.59 -23.57 7.89
CA TYR A 7 27.38 -22.82 8.15
C TYR A 7 27.76 -21.62 9.02
N SER A 8 28.15 -20.51 8.39
CA SER A 8 28.18 -19.21 9.04
C SER A 8 26.76 -18.98 9.55
N GLN A 9 26.56 -18.92 10.87
CA GLN A 9 25.24 -18.63 11.42
C GLN A 9 24.80 -17.26 10.91
N LEU A 10 23.74 -17.22 10.12
CA LEU A 10 23.04 -16.00 9.74
C LEU A 10 22.56 -15.33 11.03
N ASN A 11 23.24 -14.27 11.46
CA ASN A 11 22.87 -13.47 12.61
C ASN A 11 22.31 -12.13 12.11
N TYR A 12 21.02 -11.93 12.35
CA TYR A 12 20.35 -10.65 12.11
C TYR A 12 20.39 -9.82 13.40
N GLU A 13 20.70 -8.54 13.31
CA GLU A 13 20.73 -7.56 14.40
C GLU A 13 19.33 -7.24 14.92
N ASP A 14 18.30 -7.32 14.08
CA ASP A 14 16.91 -6.93 14.38
C ASP A 14 15.92 -8.09 14.37
N VAL A 15 16.39 -9.33 14.13
CA VAL A 15 15.56 -10.54 14.18
C VAL A 15 16.19 -11.55 15.13
N SER A 16 15.61 -11.70 16.32
CA SER A 16 16.05 -12.71 17.30
C SER A 16 15.71 -14.13 16.80
N LYS A 17 16.42 -15.14 17.32
CA LYS A 17 16.23 -16.55 16.94
C LYS A 17 14.84 -17.09 17.29
N GLU A 18 14.20 -16.49 18.29
CA GLU A 18 12.84 -16.80 18.75
C GLU A 18 11.76 -16.07 17.94
N HIS A 19 12.12 -15.14 17.05
CA HIS A 19 11.17 -14.39 16.24
C HIS A 19 10.48 -15.32 15.23
N TRP A 20 9.16 -15.21 15.10
CA TRP A 20 8.34 -16.09 14.25
C TRP A 20 8.79 -16.14 12.78
N ALA A 21 9.40 -15.07 12.28
CA ALA A 21 9.89 -14.97 10.91
C ALA A 21 11.32 -15.49 10.71
N TYR A 22 12.10 -15.74 11.78
CA TYR A 22 13.53 -16.03 11.70
C TYR A 22 13.83 -17.22 10.77
N SER A 23 13.15 -18.35 10.99
CA SER A 23 13.36 -19.58 10.21
C SER A 23 12.98 -19.39 8.74
N SER A 24 11.92 -18.62 8.45
CA SER A 24 11.50 -18.28 7.10
C SER A 24 12.53 -17.40 6.39
N ILE A 25 13.04 -16.37 7.07
CA ILE A 25 14.06 -15.47 6.52
C ILE A 25 15.35 -16.26 6.23
N GLU A 26 15.81 -17.08 7.18
CA GLU A 26 16.96 -17.97 7.00
C GLU A 26 16.78 -18.90 5.79
N ASN A 27 15.59 -19.49 5.62
CA ASN A 27 15.32 -20.36 4.47
C ASN A 27 15.41 -19.60 3.14
N LEU A 28 14.83 -18.40 3.06
CA LEU A 28 14.80 -17.59 1.85
C LEU A 28 16.18 -17.04 1.48
N VAL A 29 17.00 -16.68 2.47
CA VAL A 29 18.40 -16.26 2.27
C VAL A 29 19.24 -17.44 1.78
N ASN A 30 19.12 -18.63 2.41
CA ASN A 30 19.83 -19.83 1.98
C ASN A 30 19.47 -20.27 0.55
N ARG A 31 18.26 -19.96 0.09
CA ARG A 31 17.81 -20.19 -1.30
C ARG A 31 18.22 -19.09 -2.28
N GLY A 32 18.85 -18.01 -1.81
CA GLY A 32 19.22 -16.86 -2.64
C GLY A 32 18.04 -16.01 -3.11
N ILE A 33 16.84 -16.21 -2.55
CA ILE A 33 15.62 -15.47 -2.90
C ILE A 33 15.69 -14.05 -2.31
N ILE A 34 16.15 -13.94 -1.06
CA ILE A 34 16.42 -12.66 -0.41
C ILE A 34 17.93 -12.48 -0.36
N LYS A 35 18.42 -11.31 -0.75
CA LYS A 35 19.84 -10.96 -0.67
C LYS A 35 20.23 -10.65 0.76
N GLU A 36 21.36 -11.20 1.19
CA GLU A 36 22.03 -10.85 2.44
C GLU A 36 22.70 -9.49 2.28
N ASN A 37 21.94 -8.40 2.24
CA ASN A 37 22.51 -7.08 1.96
C ASN A 37 22.76 -6.24 3.22
N THR A 38 22.34 -6.72 4.39
CA THR A 38 22.60 -6.07 5.67
C THR A 38 22.37 -7.05 6.80
N TYR A 39 23.12 -6.91 7.89
CA TYR A 39 22.83 -7.60 9.15
C TYR A 39 21.46 -7.21 9.74
N LYS A 40 20.68 -6.32 9.09
CA LYS A 40 19.31 -5.94 9.46
C LYS A 40 18.30 -6.30 8.38
N PHE A 41 17.19 -6.91 8.78
CA PHE A 41 16.04 -7.25 7.93
C PHE A 41 15.06 -6.07 7.76
N ASN A 42 14.99 -5.17 8.74
CA ASN A 42 14.08 -4.04 8.84
C ASN A 42 12.60 -4.43 8.76
N GLY A 43 12.20 -5.47 9.50
CA GLY A 43 10.85 -6.05 9.40
C GLY A 43 9.68 -5.13 9.80
N ASN A 44 9.96 -4.02 10.49
CA ASN A 44 8.94 -3.02 10.87
C ASN A 44 8.75 -1.92 9.80
N GLU A 45 9.62 -1.85 8.80
CA GLU A 45 9.51 -0.86 7.73
C GLU A 45 8.40 -1.24 6.73
N PRO A 46 7.62 -0.27 6.24
CA PRO A 46 6.56 -0.55 5.28
C PRO A 46 7.13 -1.00 3.92
N LEU A 47 6.63 -2.12 3.40
CA LEU A 47 6.94 -2.61 2.06
C LEU A 47 5.91 -2.07 1.05
N SER A 48 6.36 -1.48 -0.06
CA SER A 48 5.45 -1.07 -1.12
C SER A 48 4.91 -2.29 -1.89
N ARG A 49 3.70 -2.19 -2.44
CA ARG A 49 3.11 -3.26 -3.26
C ARG A 49 3.95 -3.57 -4.50
N TYR A 50 4.63 -2.56 -5.06
CA TYR A 50 5.53 -2.73 -6.21
C TYR A 50 6.77 -3.53 -5.83
N ASP A 51 7.38 -3.20 -4.68
CA ASP A 51 8.54 -3.94 -4.18
C ASP A 51 8.18 -5.37 -3.83
N PHE A 52 7.01 -5.58 -3.21
CA PHE A 52 6.50 -6.92 -2.94
C PHE A 52 6.34 -7.73 -4.23
N ALA A 53 5.67 -7.17 -5.25
CA ALA A 53 5.44 -7.87 -6.52
C ALA A 53 6.74 -8.20 -7.26
N TYR A 54 7.71 -7.28 -7.27
CA TYR A 54 9.01 -7.49 -7.88
C TYR A 54 9.80 -8.62 -7.19
N ASN A 55 9.90 -8.59 -5.87
CA ASN A 55 10.61 -9.63 -5.11
C ASN A 55 9.89 -10.99 -5.20
N LEU A 56 8.55 -10.99 -5.19
CA LEU A 56 7.76 -12.21 -5.39
C LEU A 56 8.02 -12.82 -6.78
N SER A 57 8.02 -12.01 -7.84
CA SER A 57 8.34 -12.50 -9.19
C SER A 57 9.73 -13.11 -9.26
N GLN A 58 10.73 -12.52 -8.59
CA GLN A 58 12.07 -13.09 -8.55
C GLN A 58 12.10 -14.42 -7.79
N ALA A 59 11.42 -14.50 -6.64
CA ALA A 59 11.28 -15.73 -5.87
C ALA A 59 10.66 -16.86 -6.71
N LEU A 60 9.60 -16.56 -7.46
CA LEU A 60 8.94 -17.52 -8.36
C LEU A 60 9.87 -18.00 -9.47
N ASN A 61 10.74 -17.13 -9.99
CA ASN A 61 11.75 -17.52 -10.99
C ASN A 61 12.89 -18.37 -10.40
N THR A 62 13.15 -18.25 -9.08
CA THR A 62 14.17 -19.06 -8.39
C THR A 62 13.65 -20.43 -7.96
N ILE A 63 12.32 -20.59 -7.90
CA ILE A 63 11.69 -21.91 -7.71
C ILE A 63 11.89 -22.67 -9.03
N ASP A 64 12.80 -23.64 -8.97
CA ASP A 64 13.11 -24.57 -10.04
C ASP A 64 11.82 -25.32 -10.43
N LEU A 65 11.15 -24.85 -11.50
CA LEU A 65 9.88 -25.39 -12.01
C LEU A 65 9.97 -26.88 -12.37
N GLU A 66 11.19 -27.42 -12.49
CA GLU A 66 11.43 -28.84 -12.75
C GLU A 66 11.35 -29.73 -11.50
N LYS A 67 11.40 -29.17 -10.28
CA LYS A 67 11.29 -29.91 -9.01
C LYS A 67 9.98 -29.71 -8.27
N ALA A 68 9.23 -28.66 -8.59
CA ALA A 68 7.88 -28.48 -8.06
C ALA A 68 6.95 -29.53 -8.67
N ASN A 69 6.30 -30.35 -7.85
CA ASN A 69 5.26 -31.23 -8.33
C ASN A 69 4.21 -30.36 -9.04
N LYS A 70 3.73 -30.78 -10.21
CA LYS A 70 2.81 -30.00 -11.06
C LYS A 70 1.62 -29.44 -10.27
N GLY A 71 1.17 -30.16 -9.25
CA GLY A 71 0.12 -29.73 -8.31
C GLY A 71 0.48 -28.50 -7.46
N ASP A 72 1.73 -28.32 -7.04
CA ASP A 72 2.14 -27.13 -6.26
C ASP A 72 2.15 -25.87 -7.14
N LEU A 73 2.49 -26.02 -8.43
CA LEU A 73 2.40 -24.95 -9.41
C LEU A 73 0.96 -24.59 -9.74
N ASP A 74 0.07 -25.57 -9.81
CA ASP A 74 -1.36 -25.34 -10.02
C ASP A 74 -2.00 -24.61 -8.83
N ILE A 75 -1.63 -24.98 -7.59
CA ILE A 75 -2.08 -24.29 -6.36
C ILE A 75 -1.54 -22.86 -6.33
N LEU A 76 -0.27 -22.66 -6.67
CA LEU A 76 0.34 -21.33 -6.68
C LEU A 76 -0.27 -20.45 -7.78
N GLN A 77 -0.54 -21.00 -8.95
CA GLN A 77 -1.23 -20.31 -10.04
C GLN A 77 -2.66 -19.93 -9.63
N ALA A 78 -3.38 -20.83 -8.97
CA ALA A 78 -4.71 -20.54 -8.42
C ALA A 78 -4.65 -19.41 -7.38
N LEU A 79 -3.68 -19.46 -6.46
CA LEU A 79 -3.51 -18.44 -5.42
C LEU A 79 -3.15 -17.07 -6.02
N ILE A 80 -2.28 -17.02 -7.04
CA ILE A 80 -1.94 -15.78 -7.76
C ILE A 80 -3.16 -15.22 -8.50
N LEU A 81 -3.98 -16.08 -9.11
CA LEU A 81 -5.23 -15.69 -9.78
C LEU A 81 -6.26 -15.13 -8.80
N GLU A 82 -6.44 -15.78 -7.65
CA GLU A 82 -7.32 -15.32 -6.59
C GLU A 82 -6.82 -14.02 -5.96
N PHE A 83 -5.52 -13.91 -5.70
CA PHE A 83 -4.92 -12.68 -5.17
C PHE A 83 -5.00 -11.52 -6.17
N SER A 84 -4.86 -11.77 -7.48
CA SER A 84 -5.10 -10.77 -8.52
C SER A 84 -6.57 -10.32 -8.57
N LYS A 85 -7.53 -11.24 -8.40
CA LYS A 85 -8.96 -10.92 -8.30
C LYS A 85 -9.25 -10.09 -7.04
N GLU A 86 -8.68 -10.47 -5.91
CA GLU A 86 -8.75 -9.73 -4.64
C GLU A 86 -8.12 -8.34 -4.79
N LEU A 87 -6.97 -8.21 -5.44
CA LEU A 87 -6.33 -6.92 -5.73
C LEU A 87 -7.16 -6.08 -6.70
N ASN A 88 -7.90 -6.66 -7.65
CA ASN A 88 -8.84 -5.90 -8.48
C ASN A 88 -10.07 -5.44 -7.67
N LYS A 89 -10.52 -6.25 -6.71
CA LYS A 89 -11.65 -5.96 -5.82
C LYS A 89 -11.30 -4.90 -4.75
N ILE A 90 -10.10 -4.97 -4.19
CA ILE A 90 -9.50 -3.95 -3.30
C ILE A 90 -8.99 -2.75 -4.11
N GLY A 91 -8.68 -2.98 -5.39
CA GLY A 91 -7.94 -2.08 -6.25
C GLY A 91 -8.67 -0.79 -6.53
N PHE A 92 -10.00 -0.79 -6.66
CA PHE A 92 -10.73 0.45 -6.89
C PHE A 92 -12.24 0.17 -7.01
N ASP A 93 -13.03 0.50 -6.00
CA ASP A 93 -14.44 0.85 -6.26
C ASP A 93 -14.50 2.27 -6.82
N THR A 94 -13.93 2.44 -8.01
CA THR A 94 -13.90 3.70 -8.80
C THR A 94 -15.28 4.29 -8.86
N LYS A 95 -16.31 3.46 -9.00
CA LYS A 95 -17.68 3.91 -9.14
C LYS A 95 -18.18 4.55 -7.84
N THR A 96 -18.01 3.89 -6.69
CA THR A 96 -18.43 4.45 -5.41
C THR A 96 -17.62 5.69 -5.02
N TYR A 97 -16.31 5.70 -5.26
CA TYR A 97 -15.48 6.88 -4.97
C TYR A 97 -15.75 8.04 -5.94
N ASN A 98 -15.92 7.78 -7.23
CA ASN A 98 -16.30 8.82 -8.19
C ASN A 98 -17.68 9.40 -7.86
N ALA A 99 -18.64 8.57 -7.48
CA ALA A 99 -19.95 9.04 -7.02
C ALA A 99 -19.85 9.90 -5.74
N LYS A 100 -19.01 9.50 -4.78
CA LYS A 100 -18.73 10.32 -3.58
C LYS A 100 -18.04 11.64 -3.94
N ILE A 101 -17.07 11.63 -4.85
CA ILE A 101 -16.37 12.83 -5.34
C ILE A 101 -17.33 13.77 -6.06
N GLU A 102 -18.22 13.24 -6.90
CA GLU A 102 -19.25 14.00 -7.59
C GLU A 102 -20.20 14.68 -6.60
N ASN A 103 -20.68 13.94 -5.60
CA ASN A 103 -21.54 14.50 -4.54
C ASN A 103 -20.81 15.56 -3.68
N ILE A 104 -19.52 15.37 -3.41
CA ILE A 104 -18.70 16.38 -2.73
C ILE A 104 -18.58 17.64 -3.60
N ASN A 105 -18.33 17.50 -4.89
CA ASN A 105 -18.22 18.64 -5.81
C ASN A 105 -19.54 19.42 -5.89
N GLU A 106 -20.68 18.72 -5.97
CA GLU A 106 -22.00 19.35 -5.91
C GLU A 106 -22.20 20.14 -4.60
N THR A 107 -21.82 19.54 -3.47
CA THR A 107 -21.90 20.19 -2.16
C THR A 107 -21.02 21.43 -2.09
N VAL A 108 -19.80 21.36 -2.62
CA VAL A 108 -18.87 22.50 -2.67
C VAL A 108 -19.43 23.63 -3.52
N GLU A 109 -20.02 23.33 -4.67
CA GLU A 109 -20.64 24.34 -5.54
C GLU A 109 -21.86 25.02 -4.88
N LEU A 110 -22.68 24.27 -4.15
CA LEU A 110 -23.76 24.84 -3.36
C LEU A 110 -23.25 25.74 -2.24
N LEU A 111 -22.19 25.33 -1.54
CA LEU A 111 -21.57 26.14 -0.49
C LEU A 111 -20.98 27.44 -1.04
N ARG A 112 -20.32 27.39 -2.20
CA ARG A 112 -19.82 28.59 -2.90
C ARG A 112 -20.94 29.58 -3.21
N LYS A 113 -22.04 29.11 -3.81
CA LYS A 113 -23.21 29.97 -4.09
C LYS A 113 -23.76 30.64 -2.82
N ARG A 114 -23.86 29.89 -1.72
CA ARG A 114 -24.32 30.45 -0.44
C ARG A 114 -23.36 31.49 0.14
N ILE A 115 -22.04 31.31 -0.05
CA ILE A 115 -21.05 32.31 0.34
C ILE A 115 -21.24 33.59 -0.49
N ASP A 116 -21.35 33.48 -1.81
CA ASP A 116 -21.57 34.63 -2.70
C ASP A 116 -22.86 35.41 -2.36
N GLU A 117 -23.93 34.68 -2.00
CA GLU A 117 -25.19 35.28 -1.54
C GLU A 117 -25.02 36.01 -0.20
N ASN A 118 -24.34 35.37 0.75
CA ASN A 118 -24.07 35.99 2.05
C ASN A 118 -23.21 37.25 1.91
N GLU A 119 -22.19 37.24 1.04
CA GLU A 119 -21.36 38.43 0.77
C GLU A 119 -22.22 39.59 0.24
N LYS A 120 -23.14 39.33 -0.69
CA LYS A 120 -24.08 40.36 -1.19
C LYS A 120 -24.99 40.91 -0.09
N ILE A 121 -25.48 40.05 0.80
CA ILE A 121 -26.33 40.46 1.92
C ILE A 121 -25.51 41.34 2.88
N ILE A 122 -24.28 40.95 3.20
CA ILE A 122 -23.38 41.74 4.05
C ILE A 122 -23.15 43.12 3.43
N ASP A 123 -22.87 43.22 2.14
CA ASP A 123 -22.72 44.50 1.43
C ASP A 123 -23.97 45.39 1.52
N GLN A 124 -25.17 44.78 1.39
CA GLN A 124 -26.43 45.51 1.53
C GLN A 124 -26.66 46.00 2.95
N LEU A 125 -26.32 45.19 3.95
CA LEU A 125 -26.43 45.54 5.35
C LEU A 125 -25.46 46.66 5.71
N LEU A 126 -24.21 46.60 5.25
CA LEU A 126 -23.21 47.66 5.45
C LEU A 126 -23.72 49.01 4.91
N LYS A 127 -24.24 49.04 3.68
CA LYS A 127 -24.85 50.25 3.10
C LYS A 127 -26.05 50.78 3.89
N ARG A 128 -26.81 49.89 4.54
CA ARG A 128 -27.94 50.29 5.39
C ARG A 128 -27.47 50.86 6.72
N VAL A 129 -26.43 50.27 7.32
CA VAL A 129 -25.83 50.77 8.57
C VAL A 129 -25.23 52.16 8.34
N GLU A 130 -24.47 52.36 7.27
CA GLU A 130 -23.89 53.66 6.93
C GLU A 130 -24.96 54.77 6.81
N LYS A 131 -26.07 54.49 6.11
CA LYS A 131 -27.22 55.42 6.01
C LYS A 131 -27.94 55.68 7.33
N LEU A 132 -27.84 54.78 8.30
CA LEU A 132 -28.43 54.95 9.63
C LEU A 132 -27.50 55.77 10.53
N GLU A 133 -26.19 55.56 10.42
CA GLU A 133 -25.18 56.35 11.12
C GLU A 133 -25.20 57.81 10.67
N GLU A 134 -25.40 58.11 9.39
CA GLU A 134 -25.55 59.48 8.88
C GLU A 134 -26.80 60.24 9.37
N LYS A 135 -27.79 59.53 9.96
CA LYS A 135 -29.05 60.12 10.44
C LYS A 135 -29.05 60.45 11.93
N ILE A 136 -27.99 60.13 12.65
CA ILE A 136 -27.78 60.40 14.08
C ILE A 136 -26.88 61.62 14.22
#